data_AF-A0A961X9V7-F1
#
_entry.id   AF-A0A961X9V7-F1
#
_cell.length_a   1.000
_cell.length_b   1.000
_cell.length_c   1.000
_cell.angle_alpha   90.00
_cell.angle_beta   90.00
_cell.angle_gamma   90.00
#
_symmetry.space_group_name_H-M   'P 1'
#
loop_
_entity.id
_entity.type
_entity.pdbx_description
1 polymer ?
#
loop_
_entity_poly.entity_id
_entity_poly.type
_entity_poly.pdbx_seq_one_letter_code
_entity_poly.pdbx_strand_id
1 'polypeptide(L)'
;MMRTAMDNEAAFARALLDAEAAVPEWIEGRDGGGAERRFSVYRNNVYASLVDVLAGRFPVSAKLVGDVFFSAMARIYVAKTPPDSAVLLRYGGGFADFVAGFPPATPVPYLADVMRLEWAWHGAYHSADAEPLPQEALAAFGPRAERLALTLHPSLRLVRSDYPVVTIWELAARDGEDEPVRLPAEGEDALVLRPALEVEV
;
A
#
# COMPACT_ATOMS: atom_id res chain seq x y z
N MET A 1 -33.58 10.12 -20.22
CA MET A 1 -33.27 8.68 -20.08
C MET A 1 -32.98 8.44 -18.61
N MET A 2 -33.74 7.57 -17.94
CA MET A 2 -33.65 7.36 -16.49
C MET A 2 -32.33 6.64 -16.18
N ARG A 3 -31.40 7.30 -15.48
CA ARG A 3 -30.15 6.68 -15.02
C ARG A 3 -30.49 5.55 -14.06
N THR A 4 -29.81 4.40 -14.19
CA THR A 4 -29.93 3.32 -13.21
C THR A 4 -29.23 3.72 -11.90
N ALA A 5 -29.51 3.01 -10.81
CA ALA A 5 -28.81 3.25 -9.54
C ALA A 5 -27.29 3.12 -9.70
N MET A 6 -26.82 2.12 -10.47
CA MET A 6 -25.40 1.92 -10.75
C MET A 6 -24.78 3.08 -11.54
N ASP A 7 -25.51 3.66 -12.51
CA ASP A 7 -25.01 4.81 -13.28
C ASP A 7 -24.83 6.04 -12.39
N ASN A 8 -25.71 6.22 -11.41
CA ASN A 8 -25.61 7.30 -10.43
C ASN A 8 -24.45 7.08 -9.46
N GLU A 9 -24.26 5.86 -8.95
CA GLU A 9 -23.12 5.52 -8.09
C GLU A 9 -21.78 5.74 -8.80
N ALA A 10 -21.65 5.28 -10.05
CA ALA A 10 -20.44 5.48 -10.84
C ALA A 10 -20.20 6.96 -11.20
N ALA A 11 -21.25 7.74 -11.45
CA ALA A 11 -21.14 9.18 -11.67
C ALA A 11 -20.74 9.92 -10.38
N PHE A 12 -21.30 9.52 -9.23
CA PHE A 12 -20.97 10.07 -7.93
C PHE A 12 -19.52 9.79 -7.55
N ALA A 13 -19.08 8.52 -7.63
CA ALA A 13 -17.71 8.13 -7.33
C ALA A 13 -16.68 8.87 -8.19
N ARG A 14 -16.93 8.99 -9.51
CA ARG A 14 -16.07 9.78 -10.40
C ARG A 14 -16.01 11.25 -9.98
N ALA A 15 -17.14 11.87 -9.66
CA ALA A 15 -17.17 13.26 -9.22
C ALA A 15 -16.47 13.48 -7.86
N LEU A 16 -16.31 12.45 -7.03
CA LEU A 16 -15.51 12.55 -5.80
C LEU A 16 -14.01 12.44 -6.04
N LEU A 17 -13.60 11.62 -7.02
CA LEU A 17 -12.19 11.34 -7.30
C LEU A 17 -11.57 12.30 -8.30
N ASP A 18 -12.38 13.11 -8.96
CA ASP A 18 -11.96 14.18 -9.87
C ASP A 18 -12.24 15.55 -9.20
N ALA A 19 -11.16 16.26 -8.88
CA ALA A 19 -11.22 17.58 -8.26
C ALA A 19 -11.86 18.64 -9.17
N GLU A 20 -11.77 18.48 -10.49
CA GLU A 20 -12.29 19.41 -11.48
C GLU A 20 -13.71 19.05 -11.93
N ALA A 21 -14.22 17.87 -11.58
CA ALA A 21 -15.57 17.47 -11.93
C ALA A 21 -16.62 18.36 -11.25
N ALA A 22 -17.65 18.74 -12.02
CA ALA A 22 -18.83 19.41 -11.48
C ALA A 22 -19.60 18.49 -10.53
N VAL A 23 -20.31 19.09 -9.57
CA VAL A 23 -21.21 18.35 -8.70
C VAL A 23 -22.36 17.79 -9.53
N PRO A 24 -22.71 16.49 -9.43
CA PRO A 24 -23.80 15.94 -10.21
C PRO A 24 -25.13 16.65 -9.90
N GLU A 25 -25.88 17.04 -10.93
CA GLU A 25 -27.09 17.87 -10.83
C GLU A 25 -28.19 17.27 -9.93
N TRP A 26 -28.19 15.96 -9.75
CA TRP A 26 -29.15 15.22 -8.92
C TRP A 26 -28.76 15.17 -7.43
N ILE A 27 -27.63 15.78 -7.05
CA ILE A 27 -27.23 15.96 -5.65
C ILE A 27 -27.89 17.23 -5.13
N GLU A 28 -28.96 17.04 -4.36
CA GLU A 28 -29.70 18.15 -3.78
C GLU A 28 -29.26 18.43 -2.34
N GLY A 29 -29.41 19.69 -1.96
CA GLY A 29 -29.22 20.11 -0.60
C GLY A 29 -30.49 20.13 0.21
N ARG A 30 -30.35 20.13 1.55
CA ARG A 30 -31.47 20.52 2.42
C ARG A 30 -31.96 21.90 1.96
N ASP A 31 -33.26 21.98 1.69
CA ASP A 31 -33.95 23.18 1.19
C ASP A 31 -33.40 23.74 -0.14
N GLY A 32 -32.83 22.88 -0.99
CA GLY A 32 -32.29 23.26 -2.31
C GLY A 32 -30.94 24.00 -2.26
N GLY A 33 -30.37 24.22 -1.07
CA GLY A 33 -29.16 25.02 -0.87
C GLY A 33 -27.94 24.21 -0.40
N GLY A 34 -26.75 24.65 -0.82
CA GLY A 34 -25.46 24.20 -0.25
C GLY A 34 -25.01 22.79 -0.64
N ALA A 35 -25.59 22.20 -1.70
CA ALA A 35 -25.15 20.93 -2.27
C ALA A 35 -23.67 20.99 -2.65
N GLU A 36 -23.25 22.02 -3.37
CA GLU A 36 -21.86 22.24 -3.78
C GLU A 36 -20.91 22.28 -2.59
N ARG A 37 -21.19 23.13 -1.59
CA ARG A 37 -20.34 23.27 -0.40
C ARG A 37 -20.18 21.94 0.34
N ARG A 38 -21.26 21.20 0.56
CA ARG A 38 -21.20 19.90 1.26
C ARG A 38 -20.49 18.85 0.42
N PHE A 39 -20.70 18.84 -0.89
CA PHE A 39 -20.02 17.94 -1.80
C PHE A 39 -18.52 18.20 -1.79
N SER A 40 -18.08 19.46 -1.83
CA SER A 40 -16.66 19.82 -1.71
C SER A 40 -16.04 19.38 -0.38
N VAL A 41 -16.77 19.51 0.74
CA VAL A 41 -16.32 18.98 2.04
C VAL A 41 -16.16 17.46 1.99
N TYR A 42 -17.14 16.75 1.43
CA TYR A 42 -17.09 15.30 1.33
C TYR A 42 -15.96 14.83 0.40
N ARG A 43 -15.75 15.50 -0.74
CA ARG A 43 -14.60 15.29 -1.63
C ARG A 43 -13.27 15.45 -0.89
N ASN A 44 -13.11 16.54 -0.14
CA ASN A 44 -11.89 16.77 0.65
C ASN A 44 -11.65 15.66 1.68
N ASN A 45 -12.69 15.19 2.34
CA ASN A 45 -12.59 14.08 3.28
C ASN A 45 -12.17 12.78 2.59
N VAL A 46 -12.71 12.48 1.40
CA VAL A 46 -12.27 11.31 0.61
C VAL A 46 -10.78 11.39 0.30
N TYR A 47 -10.30 12.52 -0.20
CA TYR A 47 -8.87 12.71 -0.48
C TYR A 47 -8.00 12.57 0.78
N ALA A 48 -8.41 13.19 1.89
CA ALA A 48 -7.70 13.08 3.17
C ALA A 48 -7.63 11.62 3.64
N SER A 49 -8.75 10.90 3.62
CA SER A 49 -8.79 9.49 4.01
C SER A 49 -7.94 8.59 3.11
N LEU A 50 -7.83 8.89 1.81
CA LEU A 50 -6.94 8.14 0.92
C LEU A 50 -5.46 8.37 1.24
N VAL A 51 -5.08 9.58 1.68
CA VAL A 51 -3.74 9.86 2.19
C VAL A 51 -3.49 9.10 3.49
N ASP A 52 -4.46 9.08 4.40
CA ASP A 52 -4.36 8.34 5.67
C ASP A 52 -4.21 6.83 5.44
N VAL A 53 -4.91 6.28 4.43
CA VAL A 53 -4.79 4.87 4.02
C VAL A 53 -3.37 4.56 3.55
N LEU A 54 -2.72 5.47 2.82
CA LEU A 54 -1.33 5.30 2.41
C LEU A 54 -0.39 5.44 3.61
N ALA A 55 -0.62 6.40 4.50
CA ALA A 55 0.19 6.57 5.72
C ALA A 55 0.16 5.32 6.61
N GLY A 56 -1.02 4.72 6.79
CA GLY A 56 -1.16 3.47 7.54
C GLY A 56 -0.55 2.24 6.85
N ARG A 57 -0.24 2.32 5.56
CA ARG A 57 0.40 1.24 4.79
C ARG A 57 1.90 1.34 4.68
N PHE A 58 2.41 2.56 4.76
CA PHE A 58 3.83 2.86 4.62
C PHE A 58 4.34 3.63 5.85
N PRO A 59 4.08 3.16 7.09
CA PRO A 59 4.44 3.88 8.31
C PRO A 59 5.95 4.11 8.45
N VAL A 60 6.78 3.15 8.04
CA VAL A 60 8.25 3.29 8.08
C VAL A 60 8.70 4.32 7.05
N SER A 61 8.16 4.26 5.84
CA SER A 61 8.45 5.26 4.81
C SER A 61 8.01 6.67 5.25
N ALA A 62 6.87 6.81 5.92
CA ALA A 62 6.43 8.09 6.48
C ALA A 62 7.39 8.61 7.55
N LYS A 63 7.89 7.74 8.43
CA LYS A 63 8.89 8.10 9.44
C LYS A 63 10.23 8.52 8.81
N LEU A 64 10.70 7.81 7.78
CA LEU A 64 11.98 8.08 7.11
C LEU A 64 12.03 9.46 6.45
N VAL A 65 10.93 9.92 5.85
CA VAL A 65 10.86 11.20 5.14
C VAL A 65 10.18 12.32 5.93
N GLY A 66 9.53 11.97 7.04
CA GLY A 66 8.69 12.84 7.84
C GLY A 66 7.28 13.03 7.27
N ASP A 67 6.32 13.19 8.17
CA ASP A 67 4.87 13.25 7.87
C ASP A 67 4.50 14.32 6.83
N VAL A 68 5.16 15.48 6.88
CA VAL A 68 4.88 16.60 5.97
C VAL A 68 5.23 16.22 4.53
N PHE A 69 6.43 15.66 4.31
CA PHE A 69 6.86 15.24 2.98
C PHE A 69 6.03 14.06 2.49
N PHE A 70 5.82 13.06 3.34
CA PHE A 70 5.00 11.89 3.01
C PHE A 70 3.59 12.30 2.60
N SER A 71 2.93 13.16 3.38
CA SER A 71 1.58 13.65 3.08
C SER A 71 1.51 14.41 1.76
N ALA A 72 2.52 15.25 1.46
CA ALA A 72 2.58 15.98 0.19
C ALA A 72 2.74 15.03 -1.00
N MET A 73 3.65 14.06 -0.89
CA MET A 73 3.90 13.03 -1.89
C MET A 73 2.66 12.15 -2.12
N ALA A 74 2.02 11.69 -1.05
CA ALA A 74 0.79 10.89 -1.09
C ALA A 74 -0.37 11.64 -1.74
N ARG A 75 -0.55 12.95 -1.47
CA ARG A 75 -1.58 13.77 -2.14
C ARG A 75 -1.40 13.80 -3.65
N ILE A 76 -0.16 13.93 -4.13
CA ILE A 76 0.15 13.92 -5.56
C ILE A 76 -0.18 12.55 -6.17
N TYR A 77 0.18 11.47 -5.48
CA TYR A 77 -0.15 10.11 -5.94
C TYR A 77 -1.67 9.89 -6.00
N VAL A 78 -2.41 10.25 -4.95
CA VAL A 78 -3.88 10.10 -4.89
C VAL A 78 -4.58 10.86 -6.01
N ALA A 79 -4.11 12.07 -6.33
CA ALA A 79 -4.67 12.86 -7.42
C ALA A 79 -4.40 12.24 -8.82
N LYS A 80 -3.27 11.55 -9.00
CA LYS A 80 -2.89 10.93 -10.28
C LYS A 80 -3.41 9.51 -10.44
N THR A 81 -3.53 8.79 -9.33
CA THR A 81 -3.83 7.36 -9.28
C THR A 81 -4.93 7.13 -8.24
N PRO A 82 -6.17 7.58 -8.49
CA PRO A 82 -7.28 7.30 -7.59
C PRO A 82 -7.58 5.80 -7.52
N PRO A 83 -8.26 5.32 -6.46
CA PRO A 83 -8.64 3.91 -6.35
C PRO A 83 -9.58 3.50 -7.50
N ASP A 84 -9.36 2.31 -8.05
CA ASP A 84 -10.22 1.67 -9.06
C ASP A 84 -11.28 0.74 -8.44
N SER A 85 -11.25 0.59 -7.12
CA SER A 85 -12.10 -0.30 -6.35
C SER A 85 -12.46 0.32 -5.00
N ALA A 86 -13.66 0.02 -4.50
CA ALA A 86 -14.08 0.35 -3.14
C ALA A 86 -13.28 -0.43 -2.07
N VAL A 87 -12.56 -1.49 -2.46
CA VAL A 87 -11.72 -2.28 -1.57
C VAL A 87 -10.37 -1.60 -1.40
N LEU A 88 -10.30 -0.67 -0.44
CA LEU A 88 -9.06 0.06 -0.09
C LEU A 88 -7.92 -0.87 0.36
N LEU A 89 -8.22 -2.15 0.63
CA LEU A 89 -7.22 -3.15 0.91
C LEU A 89 -6.14 -3.26 -0.19
N ARG A 90 -6.52 -2.96 -1.43
CA ARG A 90 -5.66 -3.06 -2.62
C ARG A 90 -5.05 -1.71 -3.02
N TYR A 91 -5.44 -0.64 -2.35
CA TYR A 91 -4.97 0.69 -2.69
C TYR A 91 -3.55 0.94 -2.18
N GLY A 92 -2.72 1.57 -3.01
CA GLY A 92 -1.32 1.87 -2.70
C GLY A 92 -0.28 0.98 -3.40
N GLY A 93 -0.70 -0.08 -4.12
CA GLY A 93 0.25 -1.00 -4.76
C GLY A 93 1.17 -0.38 -5.82
N GLY A 94 0.76 0.71 -6.46
CA GLY A 94 1.61 1.47 -7.41
C GLY A 94 2.40 2.62 -6.77
N PHE A 95 2.28 2.83 -5.45
CA PHE A 95 2.85 4.01 -4.80
C PHE A 95 4.38 3.96 -4.78
N ALA A 96 4.97 2.80 -4.52
CA ALA A 96 6.42 2.63 -4.56
C ALA A 96 7.02 2.93 -5.95
N ASP A 97 6.35 2.48 -7.02
CA ASP A 97 6.80 2.74 -8.39
C ASP A 97 6.65 4.22 -8.78
N PHE A 98 5.59 4.88 -8.30
CA PHE A 98 5.46 6.33 -8.42
C PHE A 98 6.61 7.06 -7.73
N VAL A 99 6.98 6.64 -6.52
CA VAL A 99 8.07 7.25 -5.74
C VAL A 99 9.44 7.02 -6.37
N ALA A 100 9.68 5.85 -6.98
CA ALA A 100 10.91 5.57 -7.72
C ALA A 100 11.15 6.59 -8.86
N GLY A 101 10.08 7.13 -9.44
CA GLY A 101 10.14 8.19 -10.46
C GLY A 101 9.91 9.60 -9.94
N PHE A 102 9.82 9.83 -8.62
CA PHE A 102 9.45 11.11 -8.03
C PHE A 102 10.70 11.96 -7.72
N PRO A 103 11.00 13.04 -8.48
CA PRO A 103 12.27 13.77 -8.33
C PRO A 103 12.55 14.29 -6.91
N PRO A 104 11.55 14.78 -6.14
CA PRO A 104 11.79 15.20 -4.75
C PRO A 104 12.27 14.08 -3.82
N ALA A 105 12.07 12.80 -4.15
CA ALA A 105 12.55 11.66 -3.36
C ALA A 105 13.99 11.21 -3.71
N THR A 106 14.63 11.82 -4.71
CA THR A 106 16.02 11.49 -5.12
C THR A 106 17.05 11.48 -3.97
N PRO A 107 16.98 12.37 -2.96
CA PRO A 107 17.89 12.33 -1.82
C PRO A 107 17.78 11.07 -0.94
N VAL A 108 16.70 10.30 -1.07
CA VAL A 108 16.43 9.07 -0.31
C VAL A 108 16.20 7.91 -1.29
N PRO A 109 17.25 7.46 -2.01
CA PRO A 109 17.08 6.59 -3.17
C PRO A 109 16.54 5.19 -2.83
N TYR A 110 16.72 4.73 -1.59
CA TYR A 110 16.19 3.46 -1.08
C TYR A 110 14.69 3.53 -0.70
N LEU A 111 14.07 4.71 -0.67
CA LEU A 111 12.70 4.89 -0.19
C LEU A 111 11.70 4.02 -0.95
N ALA A 112 11.81 3.95 -2.27
CA ALA A 112 10.92 3.13 -3.08
C ALA A 112 11.04 1.64 -2.74
N ASP A 113 12.25 1.15 -2.43
CA ASP A 113 12.47 -0.25 -2.09
C ASP A 113 11.99 -0.59 -0.68
N VAL A 114 12.12 0.34 0.28
CA VAL A 114 11.48 0.23 1.60
C VAL A 114 9.96 0.19 1.45
N MET A 115 9.37 1.03 0.59
CA MET A 115 7.94 0.99 0.31
C MET A 115 7.51 -0.34 -0.34
N ARG A 116 8.35 -0.93 -1.20
CA ARG A 116 8.08 -2.28 -1.76
C ARG A 116 8.06 -3.35 -0.67
N LEU A 117 8.96 -3.24 0.31
CA LEU A 117 8.99 -4.12 1.48
C LEU A 117 7.73 -3.99 2.32
N GLU A 118 7.31 -2.77 2.65
CA GLU A 118 6.07 -2.53 3.40
C GLU A 118 4.83 -3.03 2.65
N TRP A 119 4.80 -2.84 1.32
CA TRP A 119 3.72 -3.38 0.48
C TRP A 119 3.72 -4.91 0.43
N ALA A 120 4.91 -5.54 0.38
CA ALA A 120 5.05 -6.99 0.44
C ALA A 120 4.58 -7.55 1.78
N TRP A 121 4.93 -6.89 2.89
CA TRP A 121 4.44 -7.18 4.24
C TRP A 121 2.91 -7.12 4.30
N HIS A 122 2.32 -6.02 3.83
CA HIS A 122 0.87 -5.84 3.76
C HIS A 122 0.19 -6.91 2.90
N GLY A 123 0.80 -7.27 1.77
CA GLY A 123 0.31 -8.31 0.86
C GLY A 123 0.41 -9.73 1.43
N ALA A 124 1.43 -10.01 2.24
CA ALA A 124 1.57 -11.27 2.97
C ALA A 124 0.53 -11.37 4.08
N TYR A 125 0.29 -10.27 4.82
CA TYR A 125 -0.73 -10.19 5.87
C TYR A 125 -2.13 -10.57 5.37
N HIS A 126 -2.49 -10.11 4.18
CA HIS A 126 -3.82 -10.30 3.59
C HIS A 126 -3.90 -11.43 2.56
N SER A 127 -2.87 -12.26 2.48
CA SER A 127 -2.88 -13.45 1.62
C SER A 127 -3.90 -14.48 2.10
N ALA A 128 -4.33 -15.38 1.21
CA ALA A 128 -5.18 -16.49 1.61
C ALA A 128 -4.46 -17.37 2.65
N ASP A 129 -5.20 -17.78 3.68
CA ASP A 129 -4.71 -18.75 4.65
C ASP A 129 -4.48 -20.09 3.94
N ALA A 130 -3.32 -20.70 4.16
CA ALA A 130 -3.00 -22.03 3.69
C ALA A 130 -2.16 -22.75 4.74
N GLU A 131 -2.40 -24.05 4.91
CA GLU A 131 -1.59 -24.86 5.83
C GLU A 131 -0.25 -25.18 5.15
N PRO A 132 0.90 -24.82 5.74
CA PRO A 132 2.21 -25.21 5.22
C PRO A 132 2.37 -26.73 5.23
N LEU A 133 3.15 -27.27 4.29
CA LEU A 133 3.49 -28.69 4.29
C LEU A 133 4.37 -29.01 5.52
N PRO A 134 3.94 -29.88 6.45
CA PRO A 134 4.75 -30.23 7.61
C PRO A 134 6.02 -30.98 7.20
N GLN A 135 7.10 -30.80 7.96
CA GLN A 135 8.38 -31.45 7.67
C GLN A 135 8.25 -32.97 7.67
N GLU A 136 7.45 -33.54 8.56
CA GLU A 136 7.18 -34.97 8.67
C GLU A 136 6.43 -35.50 7.45
N ALA A 137 5.47 -34.72 6.94
CA ALA A 137 4.72 -35.06 5.74
C ALA A 137 5.65 -35.08 4.52
N LEU A 138 6.56 -34.11 4.40
CA LEU A 138 7.57 -34.09 3.35
C LEU A 138 8.53 -35.28 3.46
N ALA A 139 9.02 -35.58 4.66
CA ALA A 139 9.92 -36.71 4.91
C ALA A 139 9.28 -38.06 4.57
N ALA A 140 7.97 -38.22 4.80
CA ALA A 140 7.23 -39.45 4.50
C ALA A 140 7.17 -39.80 3.00
N PHE A 141 7.45 -38.85 2.10
CA PHE A 141 7.55 -39.16 0.66
C PHE A 141 8.82 -39.94 0.32
N GLY A 142 9.90 -39.78 1.10
CA GLY A 142 11.16 -40.52 0.92
C GLY A 142 11.67 -40.45 -0.53
N PRO A 143 12.02 -41.59 -1.15
CA PRO A 143 12.47 -41.66 -2.56
C PRO A 143 11.40 -41.34 -3.61
N ARG A 144 10.21 -40.85 -3.23
CA ARG A 144 9.20 -40.35 -4.17
C ARG A 144 9.12 -38.83 -4.15
N ALA A 145 9.94 -38.16 -3.33
CA ALA A 145 9.95 -36.72 -3.21
C ALA A 145 10.25 -36.04 -4.55
N GLU A 146 11.01 -36.67 -5.46
CA GLU A 146 11.28 -36.11 -6.79
C GLU A 146 10.03 -36.01 -7.68
N ARG A 147 8.92 -36.66 -7.28
CA ARG A 147 7.63 -36.60 -8.00
C ARG A 147 6.70 -35.52 -7.45
N LEU A 148 7.09 -34.81 -6.41
CA LEU A 148 6.28 -33.75 -5.82
C LEU A 148 6.36 -32.48 -6.67
N ALA A 149 5.20 -31.87 -6.90
CA ALA A 149 5.11 -30.51 -7.37
C ALA A 149 4.75 -29.62 -6.17
N LEU A 150 5.75 -28.88 -5.66
CA LEU A 150 5.53 -27.93 -4.57
C LEU A 150 5.07 -26.59 -5.12
N THR A 151 4.10 -25.98 -4.46
CA THR A 151 3.70 -24.60 -4.69
C THR A 151 4.13 -23.75 -3.51
N LEU A 152 4.55 -22.51 -3.77
CA LEU A 152 4.89 -21.58 -2.70
C LEU A 152 3.64 -21.21 -1.90
N HIS A 153 3.83 -20.90 -0.62
CA HIS A 153 2.75 -20.42 0.23
C HIS A 153 2.17 -19.11 -0.36
N PRO A 154 0.84 -18.89 -0.34
CA PRO A 154 0.23 -17.69 -0.94
C PRO A 154 0.72 -16.36 -0.37
N SER A 155 1.25 -16.37 0.86
CA SER A 155 1.83 -15.19 1.51
C SER A 155 3.24 -14.84 1.03
N LEU A 156 3.95 -15.77 0.38
CA LEU A 156 5.35 -15.58 0.06
C LEU A 156 5.51 -14.42 -0.91
N ARG A 157 6.33 -13.44 -0.54
CA ARG A 157 6.76 -12.33 -1.39
C ARG A 157 8.27 -12.20 -1.30
N LEU A 158 8.89 -11.83 -2.41
CA LEU A 158 10.32 -11.57 -2.47
C LEU A 158 10.53 -10.13 -2.93
N VAL A 159 11.31 -9.37 -2.17
CA VAL A 159 11.74 -8.02 -2.54
C VAL A 159 13.25 -8.05 -2.69
N ARG A 160 13.74 -7.59 -3.84
CA ARG A 160 15.18 -7.46 -4.10
C ARG A 160 15.54 -6.00 -4.18
N SER A 161 16.67 -5.62 -3.61
CA SER A 161 17.09 -4.24 -3.50
C SER A 161 18.61 -4.14 -3.56
N ASP A 162 19.11 -3.11 -4.25
CA ASP A 162 20.53 -2.76 -4.24
C ASP A 162 20.94 -2.02 -2.94
N TYR A 163 19.97 -1.74 -2.07
CA TYR A 163 20.12 -1.09 -0.76
C TYR A 163 19.81 -2.07 0.39
N PRO A 164 20.35 -1.83 1.61
CA PRO A 164 20.09 -2.65 2.79
C PRO A 164 18.70 -2.35 3.39
N VAL A 165 17.64 -2.70 2.65
CA VAL A 165 16.26 -2.29 2.94
C VAL A 165 15.64 -2.97 4.15
N VAL A 166 16.03 -4.21 4.46
CA VAL A 166 15.57 -4.91 5.67
C VAL A 166 16.18 -4.21 6.87
N THR A 167 17.49 -3.97 6.85
CA THR A 167 18.19 -3.23 7.91
C THR A 167 17.60 -1.83 8.10
N ILE A 168 17.38 -1.06 7.03
CA ILE A 168 16.77 0.27 7.11
C ILE A 168 15.36 0.20 7.70
N TRP A 169 14.54 -0.76 7.23
CA TRP A 169 13.17 -0.91 7.67
C TRP A 169 13.07 -1.28 9.15
N GLU A 170 13.86 -2.25 9.62
CA GLU A 170 13.90 -2.67 11.01
C GLU A 170 14.36 -1.55 11.95
N LEU A 171 15.40 -0.80 11.55
CA LEU A 171 15.92 0.31 12.36
C LEU A 171 14.87 1.42 12.48
N ALA A 172 14.25 1.79 11.37
CA ALA A 172 13.22 2.81 11.37
C ALA A 172 11.92 2.36 12.05
N ALA A 173 11.60 1.06 12.05
CA ALA A 173 10.42 0.53 12.75
C ALA A 173 10.54 0.55 14.28
N ARG A 174 11.75 0.64 14.85
CA ARG A 174 11.95 0.69 16.31
C ARG A 174 11.50 2.03 16.89
N ASP A 175 10.81 1.97 18.03
CA ASP A 175 10.53 3.14 18.86
C ASP A 175 11.74 3.41 19.78
N GLY A 176 12.38 4.57 19.65
CA GLY A 176 13.58 4.92 20.44
C GLY A 176 14.36 6.11 19.88
N GLU A 177 15.43 6.51 20.58
CA GLU A 177 16.35 7.54 20.10
C GLU A 177 17.15 7.06 18.88
N ASP A 178 17.35 7.94 17.91
CA ASP A 178 18.11 7.67 16.69
C ASP A 178 19.60 7.52 17.03
N GLU A 179 20.03 6.30 17.34
CA GLU A 179 21.46 6.00 17.42
C GLU A 179 22.06 6.01 16.01
N PRO A 180 23.24 6.62 15.82
CA PRO A 180 23.92 6.61 14.53
C PRO A 180 24.37 5.20 14.19
N VAL A 181 23.59 4.52 13.35
CA VAL A 181 23.91 3.19 12.82
C VAL A 181 24.63 3.30 11.49
N ARG A 182 25.72 2.55 11.33
CA ARG A 182 26.38 2.38 10.05
C ARG A 182 25.60 1.37 9.22
N LEU A 183 24.98 1.83 8.13
CA LEU A 183 24.31 0.93 7.19
C LEU A 183 25.34 0.06 6.45
N PRO A 184 24.98 -1.21 6.14
CA PRO A 184 25.76 -2.04 5.22
C PRO A 184 25.93 -1.35 3.86
N ALA A 185 27.02 -1.69 3.16
CA ALA A 185 27.27 -1.18 1.81
C ALA A 185 26.60 -2.02 0.72
N GLU A 186 26.15 -3.23 1.06
CA GLU A 186 25.57 -4.19 0.12
C GLU A 186 24.04 -4.13 0.15
N GLY A 187 23.42 -4.52 -0.97
CA GLY A 187 21.97 -4.68 -1.08
C GLY A 187 21.46 -5.89 -0.31
N GLU A 188 20.15 -5.90 -0.05
CA GLU A 188 19.46 -6.97 0.66
C GLU A 188 18.28 -7.51 -0.15
N ASP A 189 18.11 -8.83 -0.11
CA ASP A 189 16.91 -9.53 -0.58
C ASP A 189 16.06 -9.89 0.65
N ALA A 190 14.79 -9.46 0.66
CA ALA A 190 13.83 -9.73 1.75
C ALA A 190 12.84 -10.82 1.35
N LEU A 191 12.68 -11.84 2.19
CA LEU A 191 11.69 -12.90 2.00
C LEU A 191 10.57 -12.72 3.01
N VAL A 192 9.42 -12.22 2.54
CA VAL A 192 8.27 -11.99 3.40
C VAL A 192 7.34 -13.19 3.39
N LEU A 193 7.02 -13.72 4.57
CA LEU A 193 6.09 -14.85 4.75
C LEU A 193 5.16 -14.62 5.94
N ARG A 194 4.04 -15.35 6.00
CA ARG A 194 3.11 -15.31 7.13
C ARG A 194 2.84 -16.71 7.68
N PRO A 195 3.81 -17.35 8.36
CA PRO A 195 3.57 -18.63 9.01
C PRO A 195 2.66 -18.41 10.22
N ALA A 196 1.62 -19.21 10.38
CA ALA A 196 0.74 -19.18 11.56
C ALA A 196 0.15 -17.79 11.92
N LEU A 197 -0.19 -16.98 10.91
CA LEU A 197 -0.85 -15.66 10.98
C LEU A 197 0.03 -14.44 11.33
N GLU A 198 1.31 -14.63 11.65
CA GLU A 198 2.25 -13.51 11.89
C GLU A 198 3.16 -13.32 10.68
N VAL A 199 3.41 -12.07 10.27
CA VAL A 199 4.26 -11.79 9.10
C VAL A 199 5.71 -11.63 9.54
N GLU A 200 6.59 -12.37 8.90
CA GLU A 200 8.04 -12.37 9.06
C GLU A 200 8.71 -11.84 7.78
N VAL A 201 9.88 -11.22 7.92
CA VAL A 201 10.70 -10.61 6.85
C VAL A 201 12.11 -11.16 6.90
#